data_AF-A0A3D5AER0-F1
#
_entry.id   AF-A0A3D5AER0-F1
#
_cell.length_a   1.000
_cell.length_b   1.000
_cell.length_c   1.000
_cell.angle_alpha   90.00
_cell.angle_beta   90.00
_cell.angle_gamma   90.00
#
_symmetry.space_group_name_H-M   'P 1'
#
loop_
_entity.id
_entity.type
_entity.pdbx_description
1 polymer ?
#
loop_
_entity_poly.entity_id
_entity_poly.type
_entity_poly.pdbx_seq_one_letter_code
_entity_poly.pdbx_strand_id
1 'polypeptide(L)'
;MNGRSIGYGYGWEIGNIKGTPSVKHVGVINGFYTYVAYLPDEQITLSIFRNSDSPTDLDILASKMLAVVLEKPYMTKELMMTAAQLTIYQGVYTLDNGEEYRIRLEDGYLVYYNAGRTKTRLVPTAN
;
A
#
# COMPACT_ATOMS: atom_id res chain seq x y z
N MET A 1 -17.62 1.85 22.38
CA MET A 1 -16.67 2.62 21.56
C MET A 1 -15.57 3.11 22.49
N ASN A 2 -14.34 2.64 22.33
CA ASN A 2 -13.22 2.97 23.21
C ASN A 2 -12.46 4.25 22.76
N GLY A 3 -13.07 5.09 21.91
CA GLY A 3 -12.50 6.35 21.43
C GLY A 3 -11.33 6.21 20.45
N ARG A 4 -10.98 4.99 20.01
CA ARG A 4 -9.91 4.78 19.03
C ARG A 4 -10.39 5.09 17.62
N SER A 5 -9.54 5.75 16.83
CA SER A 5 -9.76 5.89 15.40
C SER A 5 -9.79 4.52 14.73
N ILE A 6 -10.75 4.33 13.83
CA ILE A 6 -10.92 3.10 13.03
C ILE A 6 -10.49 3.29 11.58
N GLY A 7 -9.94 4.46 11.23
CA GLY A 7 -9.50 4.77 9.86
C GLY A 7 -10.64 4.90 8.85
N TYR A 8 -11.89 5.09 9.29
CA TYR A 8 -13.05 5.20 8.40
C TYR A 8 -14.18 6.04 9.02
N GLY A 9 -14.93 6.75 8.18
CA GLY A 9 -16.14 7.47 8.59
C GLY A 9 -16.96 7.99 7.40
N TYR A 10 -18.30 7.84 7.47
CA TYR A 10 -19.26 8.39 6.50
C TYR A 10 -18.91 8.15 5.01
N GLY A 11 -18.40 6.97 4.66
CA GLY A 11 -18.03 6.69 3.27
C GLY A 11 -16.61 7.09 2.89
N TRP A 12 -15.74 7.41 3.85
CA TRP A 12 -14.37 7.82 3.62
C TRP A 12 -13.40 7.00 4.46
N GLU A 13 -12.31 6.56 3.83
CA GLU A 13 -11.13 6.10 4.53
C GLU A 13 -10.33 7.29 5.03
N ILE A 14 -9.85 7.22 6.27
CA ILE A 14 -9.11 8.28 6.96
C ILE A 14 -7.67 7.81 7.16
N GLY A 15 -6.71 8.60 6.67
CA GLY A 15 -5.29 8.27 6.71
C GLY A 15 -4.40 9.50 6.62
N ASN A 16 -3.20 9.31 6.07
CA ASN A 16 -2.27 10.42 5.81
C ASN A 16 -1.39 10.13 4.59
N ILE A 17 -0.91 11.20 3.95
CA ILE A 17 0.18 11.18 2.97
C ILE A 17 1.39 11.84 3.60
N LYS A 18 2.44 11.07 3.92
CA LYS A 18 3.70 11.59 4.51
C LYS A 18 3.47 12.47 5.77
N GLY A 19 2.52 12.07 6.61
CA GLY A 19 2.15 12.78 7.84
C GLY A 19 1.09 13.85 7.69
N THR A 20 0.73 14.23 6.46
CA THR A 20 -0.39 15.15 6.17
C THR A 20 -1.72 14.38 6.21
N PRO A 21 -2.73 14.81 7.00
CA PRO A 21 -4.04 14.17 7.05
C PRO A 21 -4.69 14.06 5.67
N SER A 22 -5.36 12.94 5.40
CA SER A 22 -6.08 12.75 4.14
C SER A 22 -7.34 11.91 4.35
N VAL A 23 -8.37 12.21 3.56
CA VAL A 23 -9.52 11.31 3.37
C VAL A 23 -9.53 10.79 1.94
N LYS A 24 -9.93 9.53 1.74
CA LYS A 24 -10.00 8.92 0.40
C LYS A 24 -11.16 7.95 0.23
N HIS A 25 -11.47 7.64 -1.02
CA HIS A 25 -12.35 6.54 -1.38
C HIS A 25 -11.98 5.97 -2.74
N VAL A 26 -12.15 4.65 -2.89
CA VAL A 26 -11.92 3.91 -4.13
C VAL A 26 -13.24 3.37 -4.66
N GLY A 27 -13.47 3.51 -5.97
CA GLY A 27 -14.61 2.90 -6.66
C GLY A 27 -14.12 1.87 -7.67
N VAL A 28 -14.76 0.70 -7.71
CA VAL A 28 -14.41 -0.37 -8.65
C VAL A 28 -15.67 -0.99 -9.23
N ILE A 29 -15.74 -1.05 -10.54
CA ILE A 29 -16.62 -1.93 -11.32
C ILE A 29 -15.78 -2.60 -12.42
N ASN A 30 -16.30 -3.63 -13.08
CA ASN A 30 -15.55 -4.33 -14.13
C ASN A 30 -15.06 -3.36 -15.21
N GLY A 31 -13.75 -3.31 -15.46
CA GLY A 31 -13.14 -2.40 -16.43
C GLY A 31 -12.99 -0.94 -15.98
N PHE A 32 -13.54 -0.53 -14.84
CA PHE A 32 -13.46 0.87 -14.37
C PHE A 32 -13.07 1.01 -12.91
N TYR A 33 -12.12 1.91 -12.67
CA TYR A 33 -11.58 2.20 -11.36
C TYR A 33 -11.57 3.71 -11.15
N THR A 34 -12.03 4.15 -9.99
CA THR A 34 -11.99 5.55 -9.57
C THR A 34 -11.31 5.68 -8.23
N TYR A 35 -10.65 6.80 -8.03
CA TYR A 35 -10.02 7.16 -6.77
C TYR A 35 -10.26 8.63 -6.53
N VAL A 36 -10.59 8.99 -5.30
CA VAL A 36 -10.64 10.38 -4.85
C VAL A 36 -9.92 10.50 -3.51
N ALA A 37 -9.11 11.53 -3.36
CA ALA A 37 -8.53 11.92 -2.08
C ALA A 37 -8.59 13.43 -1.88
N TYR A 38 -8.73 13.82 -0.62
CA TYR A 38 -8.71 15.21 -0.18
C TYR A 38 -7.78 15.36 1.03
N LEU A 39 -6.87 16.34 0.95
CA LEU A 39 -5.96 16.75 2.00
C LEU A 39 -6.47 18.09 2.55
N PRO A 40 -7.19 18.09 3.70
CA PRO A 40 -7.91 19.27 4.17
C PRO A 40 -7.01 20.44 4.58
N ASP A 41 -5.82 20.14 5.11
CA ASP A 41 -4.91 21.17 5.63
C ASP A 41 -4.29 21.97 4.47
N GLU A 42 -3.99 21.30 3.35
CA GLU A 42 -3.41 21.88 2.15
C GLU A 42 -4.46 22.26 1.08
N GLN A 43 -5.73 21.90 1.30
CA GLN A 43 -6.84 22.12 0.38
C GLN A 43 -6.60 21.50 -1.01
N ILE A 44 -5.96 20.32 -1.04
CA ILE A 44 -5.63 19.60 -2.28
C ILE A 44 -6.60 18.45 -2.49
N THR A 45 -7.17 18.35 -3.70
CA THR A 45 -7.97 17.22 -4.15
C THR A 45 -7.28 16.52 -5.32
N LEU A 46 -7.23 15.19 -5.27
CA LEU A 46 -6.82 14.35 -6.40
C LEU A 46 -7.96 13.40 -6.76
N SER A 47 -8.30 13.37 -8.05
CA SER A 47 -9.24 12.38 -8.60
C SER A 47 -8.59 11.64 -9.76
N ILE A 48 -8.70 10.31 -9.76
CA ILE A 48 -8.19 9.44 -10.82
C ILE A 48 -9.36 8.63 -11.38
N PHE A 49 -9.46 8.57 -12.70
CA PHE A 49 -10.42 7.74 -13.42
C PHE A 49 -9.65 6.84 -14.39
N ARG A 50 -9.94 5.54 -14.35
CA ARG A 50 -9.31 4.54 -15.21
C ARG A 50 -10.38 3.65 -15.83
N ASN A 51 -10.30 3.44 -17.13
CA ASN A 51 -11.17 2.58 -17.93
C ASN A 51 -10.40 1.39 -18.54
N SER A 52 -9.63 0.71 -17.70
CA SER A 52 -8.83 -0.46 -18.08
C SER A 52 -8.65 -1.38 -16.88
N ASP A 53 -8.53 -2.69 -17.14
CA ASP A 53 -8.21 -3.72 -16.15
C ASP A 53 -6.70 -3.79 -15.80
N SER A 54 -5.99 -2.67 -15.91
CA SER A 54 -4.58 -2.60 -15.52
C SER A 54 -4.41 -3.04 -14.05
N PRO A 55 -3.38 -3.83 -13.72
CA PRO A 55 -3.09 -4.23 -12.35
C PRO A 55 -2.53 -3.09 -11.49
N THR A 56 -2.41 -1.86 -12.02
CA THR A 56 -1.92 -0.70 -11.27
C THR A 56 -2.77 -0.48 -10.02
N ASP A 57 -2.12 -0.39 -8.88
CA ASP A 57 -2.74 0.01 -7.62
C ASP A 57 -2.92 1.53 -7.59
N LEU A 58 -4.18 2.00 -7.53
CA LEU A 58 -4.49 3.43 -7.52
C LEU A 58 -4.10 4.10 -6.20
N ASP A 59 -4.07 3.38 -5.07
CA ASP A 59 -3.63 3.92 -3.79
C ASP A 59 -2.15 4.27 -3.82
N ILE A 60 -1.32 3.36 -4.36
CA ILE A 60 0.13 3.59 -4.50
C ILE A 60 0.38 4.76 -5.46
N LEU A 61 -0.32 4.80 -6.58
CA LEU A 61 -0.19 5.87 -7.57
C LEU A 61 -0.57 7.23 -6.99
N ALA A 62 -1.76 7.31 -6.36
CA ALA A 62 -2.27 8.53 -5.75
C ALA A 62 -1.35 9.03 -4.63
N SER A 63 -0.88 8.12 -3.76
CA SER A 63 0.04 8.46 -2.69
C SER A 63 1.34 9.05 -3.23
N LYS A 64 1.91 8.46 -4.29
CA LYS A 64 3.12 9.00 -4.94
C LYS A 64 2.89 10.38 -5.57
N MET A 65 1.77 10.58 -6.27
CA MET A 65 1.41 11.87 -6.86
C MET A 65 1.27 12.94 -5.78
N LEU A 66 0.48 12.68 -4.74
CA LEU A 66 0.27 13.63 -3.63
C LEU A 66 1.56 13.91 -2.88
N ALA A 67 2.40 12.90 -2.64
CA ALA A 67 3.70 13.10 -2.01
C ALA A 67 4.65 13.99 -2.84
N VAL A 68 4.59 13.92 -4.18
CA VAL A 68 5.33 14.84 -5.06
C VAL A 68 4.77 16.26 -4.93
N VAL A 69 3.44 16.43 -4.93
CA VAL A 69 2.80 17.74 -4.77
C VAL A 69 3.13 18.36 -3.41
N LEU A 70 3.25 17.55 -2.36
CA LEU A 70 3.68 17.98 -1.02
C LEU A 70 5.19 18.19 -0.88
N GLU A 71 5.96 18.08 -1.97
CA GLU A 71 7.44 18.17 -1.98
C GLU A 71 8.12 17.15 -1.04
N LYS A 72 7.46 16.01 -0.79
CA LYS A 72 7.92 14.92 0.08
C LYS A 72 7.88 13.56 -0.65
N PRO A 73 8.49 13.42 -1.83
CA PRO A 73 8.38 12.21 -2.64
C PRO A 73 8.85 10.96 -1.87
N TYR A 74 8.24 9.82 -2.18
CA TYR A 74 8.71 8.53 -1.68
C TYR A 74 10.02 8.18 -2.39
N MET A 75 11.14 8.34 -1.69
CA MET A 75 12.47 7.95 -2.16
C MET A 75 12.77 6.56 -1.64
N THR A 76 12.46 5.53 -2.42
CA THR A 76 12.82 4.15 -2.06
C THR A 76 14.14 3.79 -2.70
N LYS A 77 15.17 3.51 -1.89
CA LYS A 77 16.41 2.91 -2.36
C LYS A 77 16.40 1.43 -2.04
N GLU A 78 16.55 0.59 -3.07
CA GLU A 78 16.72 -0.84 -2.86
C GLU A 78 17.97 -1.12 -2.03
N LEU A 79 17.80 -1.93 -1.00
CA LEU A 79 18.88 -2.38 -0.14
C LEU A 79 19.35 -3.75 -0.61
N MET A 80 20.63 -3.85 -0.95
CA MET A 80 21.26 -5.14 -1.22
C MET A 80 21.47 -5.88 0.10
N MET A 81 20.77 -7.00 0.26
CA MET A 81 20.89 -7.88 1.42
C MET A 81 21.46 -9.23 1.00
N THR A 82 22.28 -9.82 1.85
CA THR A 82 22.78 -11.18 1.67
C THR A 82 21.68 -12.20 1.91
N ALA A 83 21.81 -13.40 1.35
CA ALA A 83 20.85 -14.49 1.57
C ALA A 83 20.69 -14.84 3.07
N ALA A 84 21.77 -14.75 3.85
CA ALA A 84 21.74 -14.97 5.30
C ALA A 84 20.87 -13.93 6.01
N GLN A 85 20.96 -12.65 5.61
CA GLN A 85 20.11 -11.59 6.16
C GLN A 85 18.66 -11.71 5.71
N LEU A 86 18.38 -12.18 4.49
CA LEU A 86 17.01 -12.40 4.03
C LEU A 86 16.33 -13.59 4.73
N THR A 87 17.10 -14.61 5.08
CA THR A 87 16.58 -15.84 5.69
C THR A 87 15.84 -15.60 7.01
N ILE A 88 16.20 -14.56 7.77
CA ILE A 88 15.57 -14.25 9.07
C ILE A 88 14.09 -13.84 8.94
N TYR A 89 13.67 -13.38 7.76
CA TYR A 89 12.30 -12.96 7.50
C TYR A 89 11.42 -14.11 7.00
N GLN A 90 11.97 -15.31 6.82
CA GLN A 90 11.19 -16.45 6.38
C GLN A 90 10.29 -16.95 7.52
N GLY A 91 9.02 -17.19 7.23
CA GLY A 91 8.07 -17.57 8.25
C GLY A 91 6.63 -17.67 7.76
N VAL A 92 5.76 -18.08 8.68
CA VAL A 92 4.31 -17.97 8.54
C VAL A 92 3.86 -16.87 9.51
N TYR A 93 3.20 -15.86 8.97
CA TYR A 93 2.70 -14.70 9.69
C TYR A 93 1.18 -14.79 9.73
N THR A 94 0.61 -14.86 10.93
CA THR A 94 -0.84 -14.94 11.13
C THR A 94 -1.35 -13.56 11.53
N LEU A 95 -2.32 -13.06 10.78
CA LEU A 95 -3.04 -11.82 11.11
C LEU A 95 -4.12 -12.10 12.16
N ASP A 96 -4.60 -11.05 12.84
CA ASP A 96 -5.63 -11.17 13.89
C ASP A 96 -6.95 -11.79 13.40
N ASN A 97 -7.24 -11.69 12.09
CA ASN A 97 -8.41 -12.32 11.46
C ASN A 97 -8.18 -13.81 11.10
N GLY A 98 -7.03 -14.38 11.44
CA GLY A 98 -6.64 -15.76 11.17
C GLY A 98 -6.05 -16.01 9.78
N GLU A 99 -5.91 -14.99 8.93
CA GLU A 99 -5.25 -15.15 7.64
C GLU A 99 -3.75 -15.43 7.80
N GLU A 100 -3.24 -16.42 7.07
CA GLU A 100 -1.82 -16.77 7.07
C GLU A 100 -1.10 -16.32 5.80
N TYR A 101 -0.05 -15.53 5.99
CA TYR A 101 0.90 -15.11 4.97
C TYR A 101 2.21 -15.87 5.14
N ARG A 102 2.74 -16.43 4.06
CA ARG A 102 4.03 -17.12 4.05
C ARG A 102 5.07 -16.23 3.39
N ILE A 103 6.21 -16.07 4.06
CA ILE A 103 7.40 -15.45 3.49
C ILE A 103 8.46 -16.54 3.29
N ARG A 104 8.97 -16.66 2.06
CA ARG A 104 9.99 -17.66 1.69
C ARG A 104 11.08 -17.02 0.84
N LEU A 105 12.30 -17.51 0.98
CA LEU A 105 13.42 -17.17 0.11
C LEU A 105 13.40 -18.15 -1.07
N GLU A 106 13.17 -17.62 -2.27
CA GLU A 106 13.13 -18.39 -3.52
C GLU A 106 13.97 -17.64 -4.56
N ASP A 107 14.85 -18.34 -5.28
CA ASP A 107 15.69 -17.76 -6.34
C ASP A 107 16.46 -16.48 -5.94
N GLY A 108 16.86 -16.39 -4.66
CA GLY A 108 17.65 -15.28 -4.12
C GLY A 108 16.85 -14.04 -3.69
N TYR A 109 15.52 -14.09 -3.74
CA TYR A 109 14.65 -13.01 -3.23
C TYR A 109 13.54 -13.54 -2.32
N LEU A 110 13.03 -12.69 -1.44
CA LEU A 110 11.88 -13.04 -0.63
C LEU A 110 10.61 -12.95 -1.47
N VAL A 111 9.72 -13.92 -1.30
CA VAL A 111 8.37 -13.91 -1.85
C VAL A 111 7.37 -13.98 -0.71
N TYR A 112 6.27 -13.23 -0.83
CA TYR A 112 5.12 -13.32 0.07
C TYR A 112 3.91 -13.88 -0.68
N TYR A 113 3.14 -14.74 0.00
CA TYR A 113 1.90 -15.31 -0.56
C TYR A 113 1.01 -15.91 0.52
N ASN A 114 -0.29 -16.01 0.23
CA ASN A 114 -1.23 -16.86 0.97
C ASN A 114 -1.32 -18.21 0.27
N ALA A 115 -1.67 -19.27 1.01
CA ALA A 115 -1.83 -20.60 0.43
C ALA A 115 -2.81 -20.55 -0.77
N GLY A 116 -2.36 -21.02 -1.94
CA GLY A 116 -3.15 -21.03 -3.17
C GLY A 116 -3.24 -19.70 -3.94
N ARG A 117 -2.53 -18.64 -3.52
CA ARG A 117 -2.45 -17.37 -4.25
C ARG A 117 -1.11 -17.16 -4.95
N THR A 118 -1.08 -16.22 -5.89
CA THR A 118 0.13 -15.79 -6.61
C THR A 118 1.18 -15.27 -5.62
N LYS A 119 2.44 -15.62 -5.90
CA LYS A 119 3.60 -15.13 -5.15
C LYS A 119 3.97 -13.74 -5.62
N THR A 120 4.23 -12.85 -4.67
CA THR A 120 4.71 -11.51 -4.96
C THR A 120 6.11 -11.33 -4.37
N ARG A 121 7.04 -10.83 -5.18
CA ARG A 121 8.41 -10.54 -4.75
C ARG A 121 8.41 -9.38 -3.75
N LEU A 122 9.11 -9.58 -2.64
CA LEU A 122 9.45 -8.54 -1.68
C LEU A 122 10.80 -7.93 -2.03
N VAL A 123 10.86 -6.60 -2.02
CA VAL A 123 12.07 -5.83 -2.29
C VAL A 123 12.47 -5.11 -1.01
N PRO A 124 13.65 -5.40 -0.43
CA PRO A 124 14.14 -4.66 0.73
C PRO A 124 14.47 -3.22 0.35
N THR A 125 13.99 -2.27 1.14
CA THR A 125 14.25 -0.83 0.93
C THR A 125 14.70 -0.16 2.22
N ALA A 126 15.53 0.86 2.11
CA ALA A 126 15.86 1.78 3.19
C ALA A 126 15.30 3.18 2.88
N ASN A 127 14.81 3.87 3.93
CA ASN A 127 14.36 5.27 3.90
C ASN A 127 15.35 6.16 4.64
#